data_AF-I3D010-F1
#
_entry.id   AF-I3D010-F1
#
_cell.length_a   1.000
_cell.length_b   1.000
_cell.length_c   1.000
_cell.angle_alpha   90.00
_cell.angle_beta   90.00
_cell.angle_gamma   90.00
#
_symmetry.space_group_name_H-M   'P 1'
#
loop_
_entity.id
_entity.type
_entity.pdbx_description
1 polymer ?
#
loop_
_entity_poly.entity_id
_entity_poly.type
_entity_poly.pdbx_seq_one_letter_code
_entity_poly.pdbx_strand_id
1 'polypeptide(L)' 'MITADNITSHEFIGLNTEIVNSTNPQVIGLNGRIINETKSMFTINTQNGTRSIA' A
#
# COMPACT_ATOMS: atom_id res chain seq x y z
N MET A 1 10.92 -14.32 6.71
CA MET A 1 10.98 -13.06 7.49
C MET A 1 11.03 -11.93 6.48
N ILE A 2 10.04 -11.05 6.49
CA ILE A 2 9.95 -9.97 5.50
C ILE A 2 11.01 -8.92 5.88
N THR A 3 11.95 -8.66 4.98
CA THR A 3 12.99 -7.63 5.12
C THR A 3 12.86 -6.66 3.95
N ALA A 4 13.36 -5.43 4.11
CA ALA A 4 13.28 -4.41 3.05
C ALA A 4 13.94 -4.86 1.73
N ASP A 5 14.93 -5.75 1.80
CA ASP A 5 15.62 -6.31 0.64
C ASP A 5 14.78 -7.34 -0.12
N ASN A 6 14.01 -8.17 0.60
CA ASN A 6 13.22 -9.25 0.00
C ASN A 6 11.73 -8.94 -0.16
N ILE A 7 11.29 -7.73 0.22
CA ILE A 7 9.88 -7.37 0.27
C ILE A 7 9.22 -7.40 -1.12
N THR A 8 9.97 -7.07 -2.18
CA THR A 8 9.50 -7.12 -3.57
C THR A 8 9.22 -8.54 -4.09
N SER A 9 9.78 -9.55 -3.42
CA SER A 9 9.54 -10.96 -3.74
C SER A 9 8.52 -11.62 -2.80
N HIS A 10 8.06 -10.90 -1.77
CA HIS A 10 7.02 -11.35 -0.86
C HIS A 10 5.67 -10.78 -1.27
N GLU A 11 4.61 -11.43 -0.79
CA GLU A 11 3.27 -10.90 -0.97
C GLU A 11 3.04 -9.68 -0.08
N PHE A 12 2.51 -8.60 -0.68
CA PHE A 12 2.13 -7.40 0.04
C PHE A 12 0.69 -7.44 0.57
N ILE A 13 -0.15 -8.33 0.02
CA ILE A 13 -1.55 -8.48 0.42
C ILE A 13 -1.63 -8.88 1.90
N GLY A 14 -2.44 -8.14 2.65
CA GLY A 14 -2.63 -8.34 4.07
C GLY A 14 -1.65 -7.57 4.96
N LEU A 15 -0.64 -6.89 4.40
CA LEU A 15 0.25 -6.01 5.16
C LEU A 15 -0.43 -4.66 5.45
N ASN A 16 -0.14 -4.11 6.62
CA ASN A 16 -0.47 -2.74 6.96
C ASN A 16 0.56 -1.80 6.32
N THR A 17 0.08 -0.78 5.62
CA THR A 17 0.89 0.17 4.87
C THR A 17 0.42 1.60 5.13
N GLU A 18 1.34 2.54 5.03
CA GLU A 18 1.09 3.98 5.17
C GLU A 18 1.85 4.74 4.08
N ILE A 19 1.18 5.71 3.47
CA ILE A 19 1.78 6.54 2.43
C ILE A 19 2.51 7.71 3.09
N VAL A 20 3.83 7.60 3.18
CA VAL A 20 4.70 8.66 3.74
C VAL A 20 5.08 9.72 2.71
N ASN A 21 5.05 9.40 1.42
CA ASN A 21 5.40 10.31 0.34
C ASN A 21 4.65 9.94 -0.95
N SER A 22 4.19 10.94 -1.70
CA SER A 22 3.54 10.74 -3.00
C SER A 22 3.59 12.02 -3.83
N THR A 23 3.61 11.87 -5.15
CA THR A 23 3.42 12.98 -6.10
C THR A 23 2.05 13.66 -5.91
N ASN A 24 1.04 12.92 -5.43
CA ASN A 24 -0.24 13.50 -5.06
C ASN A 24 -0.29 13.75 -3.54
N PRO A 25 -0.25 15.00 -3.06
CA PRO A 25 -0.24 15.30 -1.64
C PRO A 25 -1.54 14.89 -0.92
N GLN A 26 -2.65 14.67 -1.63
CA GLN A 26 -3.92 14.26 -1.02
C GLN A 26 -3.93 12.82 -0.51
N VAL A 27 -2.96 11.99 -0.92
CA VAL A 27 -2.84 10.61 -0.46
C VAL A 27 -1.78 10.43 0.62
N ILE A 28 -1.01 11.47 0.93
CA ILE A 28 -0.01 11.43 2.00
C ILE A 28 -0.72 11.34 3.36
N GLY A 29 -0.27 10.42 4.22
CA GLY A 29 -0.91 10.11 5.51
C GLY A 29 -2.06 9.10 5.41
N LEU A 30 -2.33 8.56 4.22
CA LEU A 30 -3.29 7.47 4.06
C LEU A 30 -2.69 6.17 4.63
N ASN A 31 -3.37 5.58 5.62
CA ASN A 31 -2.99 4.30 6.19
C ASN A 31 -4.09 3.25 6.00
N GLY A 32 -3.68 1.99 5.95
CA GLY A 32 -4.62 0.91 5.78
C GLY A 32 -3.95 -0.43 5.53
N ARG A 33 -4.76 -1.40 5.08
CA ARG A 33 -4.30 -2.75 4.77
C ARG A 33 -4.37 -3.00 3.28
N ILE A 34 -3.32 -3.56 2.69
CA ILE A 34 -3.32 -3.90 1.27
C ILE A 34 -4.28 -5.07 1.07
N ILE A 35 -5.28 -4.91 0.22
CA ILE A 35 -6.26 -5.94 -0.12
C ILE A 35 -6.04 -6.53 -1.50
N ASN A 36 -5.36 -5.80 -2.38
CA ASN A 36 -5.06 -6.25 -3.72
C ASN A 36 -3.78 -5.58 -4.21
N GLU A 37 -3.04 -6.30 -5.03
CA GLU A 37 -1.84 -5.85 -5.70
C GLU A 37 -1.97 -6.15 -7.18
N THR A 38 -1.57 -5.19 -8.00
CA THR A 38 -1.37 -5.37 -9.42
C THR A 38 0.04 -4.92 -9.78
N LYS A 39 0.46 -5.15 -11.02
CA LYS A 39 1.82 -4.86 -11.50
C LYS A 39 2.33 -3.43 -11.17
N SER A 40 1.45 -2.45 -11.11
CA SER A 40 1.81 -1.04 -10.90
C SER A 40 0.85 -0.30 -9.97
N MET A 41 -0.01 -1.02 -9.24
CA MET A 41 -1.03 -0.40 -8.41
C MET A 41 -1.31 -1.26 -7.18
N PHE A 42 -1.44 -0.62 -6.03
CA PHE A 42 -1.89 -1.23 -4.79
C PHE A 42 -3.30 -0.76 -4.45
N THR A 43 -4.12 -1.67 -3.97
CA THR A 43 -5.42 -1.34 -3.40
C THR A 43 -5.33 -1.43 -1.89
N ILE A 44 -5.45 -0.29 -1.23
CA ILE A 44 -5.39 -0.17 0.23
C ILE A 44 -6.81 0.02 0.75
N ASN A 45 -7.20 -0.81 1.70
CA ASN A 45 -8.41 -0.60 2.49
C ASN A 45 -8.10 0.28 3.69
N THR A 46 -8.68 1.48 3.66
CA THR A 46 -8.55 2.50 4.71
C THR A 46 -9.86 2.58 5.49
N GLN A 47 -9.85 3.27 6.63
CA GLN A 47 -11.08 3.49 7.40
C GLN A 47 -12.15 4.28 6.62
N ASN A 48 -11.75 5.11 5.66
CA ASN A 48 -12.65 5.89 4.81
C ASN A 48 -13.05 5.14 3.52
N GLY A 49 -12.70 3.85 3.40
CA GLY A 49 -12.99 3.02 2.25
C GLY A 49 -11.75 2.59 1.48
N THR A 50 -11.99 1.93 0.35
CA THR A 50 -10.94 1.34 -0.47
C THR A 50 -10.37 2.37 -1.43
N ARG A 51 -9.05 2.51 -1.46
CA ARG A 51 -8.31 3.42 -2.34
C ARG A 51 -7.32 2.64 -3.17
N SER A 52 -7.31 2.92 -4.47
CA SER A 52 -6.30 2.38 -5.37
C SER A 52 -5.25 3.45 -5.63
N ILE A 53 -3.99 3.09 -5.42
CA ILE A 53 -2.82 3.95 -5.58
C ILE A 53 -1.84 3.34 -6.57
N ALA A 54 -1.41 4.12 -7.56
CA ALA A 54 -0.43 3.74 -8.58
C ALA A 54 0.81 4.63 -8.44
#